data_AF-A0A6L4YC53-F1
#
_entry.id   AF-A0A6L4YC53-F1
#
_cell.length_a   1.000
_cell.length_b   1.000
_cell.length_c   1.000
_cell.angle_alpha   90.00
_cell.angle_beta   90.00
_cell.angle_gamma   90.00
#
_symmetry.space_group_name_H-M   'P 1'
#
loop_
_entity.id
_entity.type
_entity.pdbx_description
1 polymer ?
#
loop_
_entity_poly.entity_id
_entity_poly.type
_entity_poly.pdbx_seq_one_letter_code
_entity_poly.pdbx_strand_id
1 'polypeptide(L)'
;MIRLIGFFFAAIFYFNGIPHFIQGICGKTHMTPFARKSRPLTNVIWGLINFVIGEVIMHLSKTDTWEPSQIVAFWLGAIVISVYLSIFWSNPEARLPWHKD
;
A
#
# COMPACT_ATOMS: atom_id res chain seq x y z
N MET A 1 -16.09 -15.43 3.28
CA MET A 1 -15.87 -14.52 2.13
C MET A 1 -15.44 -13.12 2.56
N ILE A 2 -16.23 -12.37 3.35
CA ILE A 2 -15.90 -10.99 3.72
C ILE A 2 -14.56 -10.83 4.46
N ARG A 3 -14.21 -11.79 5.34
CA ARG A 3 -12.90 -11.81 6.02
C ARG A 3 -11.74 -12.00 5.05
N LEU A 4 -11.87 -12.87 4.04
CA LEU A 4 -10.83 -13.09 3.03
C LEU A 4 -10.58 -11.83 2.21
N ILE A 5 -11.66 -11.14 1.84
CA ILE A 5 -11.61 -9.83 1.16
C ILE A 5 -10.87 -8.82 2.05
N GLY A 6 -11.21 -8.77 3.35
CA GLY A 6 -10.55 -7.92 4.31
C GLY A 6 -9.05 -8.16 4.41
N PHE A 7 -8.61 -9.42 4.54
CA PHE A 7 -7.19 -9.78 4.57
C PHE A 7 -6.44 -9.38 3.29
N PHE A 8 -7.06 -9.62 2.13
CA PHE A 8 -6.51 -9.23 0.83
C PHE A 8 -6.33 -7.71 0.73
N PHE A 9 -7.34 -6.92 1.09
CA PHE A 9 -7.25 -5.46 1.03
C PHE A 9 -6.35 -4.87 2.12
N ALA A 10 -6.32 -5.45 3.32
CA ALA A 10 -5.36 -5.05 4.35
C ALA A 10 -3.92 -5.18 3.83
N ALA A 11 -3.59 -6.30 3.18
CA ALA A 11 -2.29 -6.50 2.54
C ALA A 11 -2.01 -5.46 1.45
N ILE A 12 -3.00 -5.13 0.61
CA ILE A 12 -2.86 -4.08 -0.40
C ILE A 12 -2.42 -2.77 0.24
N PHE A 13 -3.07 -2.34 1.31
CA PHE A 13 -2.72 -1.09 2.00
C PHE A 13 -1.34 -1.16 2.68
N TYR A 14 -1.01 -2.25 3.38
CA TYR A 14 0.33 -2.39 3.96
C TYR A 14 1.42 -2.30 2.89
N PHE A 15 1.32 -3.09 1.83
CA PHE A 15 2.36 -3.14 0.79
C PHE A 15 2.35 -1.91 -0.12
N ASN A 16 1.23 -1.19 -0.23
CA ASN A 16 1.20 0.16 -0.83
C ASN A 16 1.94 1.18 0.04
N GLY A 17 1.81 1.11 1.37
CA GLY A 17 2.45 2.04 2.30
C GLY A 17 3.99 1.91 2.37
N ILE A 18 4.54 0.70 2.21
CA ILE A 18 5.98 0.41 2.30
C ILE A 18 6.85 1.36 1.48
N PRO A 19 6.69 1.46 0.14
CA PRO A 19 7.54 2.32 -0.70
C PRO A 19 7.46 3.80 -0.29
N HIS A 20 6.27 4.30 0.06
CA HIS A 20 6.12 5.68 0.53
C HIS A 20 6.85 5.90 1.86
N PHE A 21 6.62 5.03 2.84
CA PHE A 21 7.23 5.16 4.15
C PHE A 21 8.76 5.06 4.08
N ILE A 22 9.29 4.02 3.43
CA ILE A 22 10.73 3.77 3.32
C ILE A 22 11.44 4.90 2.58
N GLN A 23 10.92 5.34 1.43
CA GLN A 23 11.52 6.46 0.70
C GLN A 23 11.48 7.74 1.55
N GLY A 24 10.37 7.99 2.24
CA GLY A 24 10.19 9.14 3.12
C GLY A 24 11.19 9.20 4.27
N ILE A 25 11.37 8.11 5.03
CA ILE A 25 12.31 8.06 6.16
C ILE A 25 13.78 8.09 5.70
N CYS A 26 14.05 7.66 4.47
CA CYS A 26 15.36 7.80 3.83
C CYS A 26 15.60 9.21 3.24
N GLY A 27 14.68 10.17 3.42
CA GLY A 27 14.83 11.53 2.91
C GLY A 27 14.64 11.66 1.39
N LYS A 28 14.06 10.66 0.73
CA LYS A 28 13.88 10.62 -0.73
C LYS A 28 12.48 11.07 -1.13
N THR A 29 12.38 11.73 -2.27
CA THR A 29 11.09 12.05 -2.88
C THR A 29 10.50 10.82 -3.57
N HIS A 30 9.20 10.64 -3.45
CA HIS A 30 8.46 9.60 -4.17
C HIS A 30 7.05 10.10 -4.53
N MET A 31 6.39 9.43 -5.47
CA MET A 31 5.05 9.82 -5.92
C MET A 31 4.03 9.57 -4.80
N THR A 32 3.01 10.43 -4.69
CA THR A 32 1.80 10.19 -3.87
C THR A 32 0.58 10.66 -4.66
N PRO A 33 -0.67 10.45 -4.18
CA PRO A 33 -1.87 11.03 -4.80
C PRO A 33 -1.87 12.55 -4.95
N PHE A 34 -1.01 13.26 -4.21
CA PHE A 34 -0.99 14.71 -4.17
C PHE A 34 -0.04 15.33 -5.21
N ALA A 35 1.00 14.61 -5.64
CA ALA A 35 1.96 15.08 -6.64
C ALA A 35 2.84 13.95 -7.20
N ARG A 36 3.27 14.10 -8.46
CA ARG A 36 4.28 13.25 -9.13
C ARG A 36 5.58 13.13 -8.33
N LYS A 37 6.01 14.23 -7.70
CA LYS A 37 7.21 14.29 -6.85
C LYS A 37 6.87 14.93 -5.50
N SER A 38 6.45 14.10 -4.55
CA SER A 38 6.12 14.57 -3.20
C SER A 38 7.36 14.61 -2.31
N ARG A 39 7.36 15.53 -1.33
CA ARG A 39 8.46 15.68 -0.36
C ARG A 39 8.58 14.44 0.54
N PRO A 40 9.74 14.20 1.18
CA PRO A 40 9.93 13.04 2.07
C PRO A 40 8.88 12.97 3.20
N LEU A 41 8.59 14.10 3.87
CA LEU A 41 7.57 14.15 4.93
C LEU A 41 6.17 13.74 4.43
N THR A 42 5.77 14.20 3.24
CA THR A 42 4.48 13.82 2.63
C THR A 42 4.42 12.31 2.38
N ASN A 43 5.53 11.71 1.96
CA ASN A 43 5.63 10.27 1.74
C ASN A 43 5.57 9.48 3.07
N VAL A 44 6.23 9.95 4.14
CA VAL A 44 6.10 9.35 5.48
C VAL A 44 4.64 9.36 5.94
N ILE A 45 3.98 10.52 5.88
CA ILE A 45 2.58 10.65 6.30
C ILE A 45 1.67 9.75 5.45
N TRP A 46 1.86 9.73 4.13
CA TRP A 46 1.06 8.90 3.23
C TRP A 46 1.26 7.39 3.47
N GLY A 47 2.50 6.96 3.72
CA GLY A 47 2.81 5.58 4.11
C GLY A 47 2.14 5.19 5.42
N LEU A 48 2.17 6.07 6.43
CA LEU A 48 1.51 5.85 7.72
C LEU A 48 -0.02 5.78 7.58
N ILE A 49 -0.64 6.64 6.76
CA ILE A 49 -2.09 6.57 6.48
C ILE A 49 -2.44 5.20 5.89
N ASN A 50 -1.65 4.69 4.94
CA ASN A 50 -1.84 3.35 4.39
C ASN A 50 -1.74 2.26 5.46
N PHE A 51 -0.73 2.32 6.34
CA PHE A 51 -0.61 1.35 7.44
C PHE A 51 -1.79 1.41 8.41
N VAL A 52 -2.28 2.60 8.75
CA VAL A 52 -3.46 2.77 9.61
C VAL A 52 -4.70 2.16 8.95
N ILE A 53 -4.91 2.40 7.65
CA ILE A 53 -6.05 1.79 6.93
C ILE A 53 -5.90 0.27 6.89
N GLY A 54 -4.71 -0.25 6.58
CA GLY A 54 -4.42 -1.68 6.59
C GLY A 54 -4.70 -2.32 7.95
N GLU A 55 -4.26 -1.68 9.02
CA GLU A 55 -4.48 -2.13 10.41
C GLU A 55 -5.96 -2.13 10.78
N VAL A 56 -6.71 -1.07 10.44
CA VAL A 56 -8.16 -1.01 10.69
C VAL A 56 -8.87 -2.15 9.95
N ILE A 57 -8.57 -2.37 8.68
CA ILE A 57 -9.18 -3.46 7.90
C ILE A 57 -8.82 -4.81 8.51
N MET A 58 -7.56 -5.01 8.89
CA MET A 58 -7.09 -6.24 9.52
C MET A 58 -7.83 -6.49 10.84
N HIS A 59 -7.96 -5.47 11.68
CA HIS A 59 -8.64 -5.57 12.98
C HIS A 59 -10.13 -5.90 12.84
N LEU A 60 -10.81 -5.36 11.83
CA LEU A 60 -12.22 -5.68 11.55
C LEU A 60 -12.42 -7.06 10.93
N SER A 61 -11.37 -7.64 10.36
CA SER A 61 -11.44 -8.89 9.59
C SER A 61 -10.90 -10.11 10.34
N LYS A 62 -10.05 -9.90 11.36
CA LYS A 62 -9.33 -10.95 12.08
C LYS A 62 -10.25 -11.88 12.86
N THR A 63 -9.74 -13.08 13.05
CA THR A 63 -10.25 -14.14 13.94
C THR A 63 -9.22 -14.40 15.04
N ASP A 64 -9.59 -15.20 16.05
CA ASP A 64 -8.69 -15.56 17.16
C ASP A 64 -7.35 -16.12 16.65
N THR A 65 -7.40 -16.90 15.56
CA THR A 65 -6.25 -17.38 14.80
C THR A 65 -6.47 -17.15 13.30
N TRP A 66 -5.37 -17.06 12.55
CA TRP A 66 -5.43 -16.94 11.09
C TRP A 66 -5.57 -18.33 10.46
N GLU A 67 -6.66 -18.54 9.75
CA GLU A 67 -6.89 -19.71 8.91
C GLU A 67 -5.94 -19.72 7.71
N PRO A 68 -5.55 -20.90 7.17
CA PRO A 68 -4.72 -20.99 5.97
C PRO A 68 -5.25 -20.17 4.78
N SER A 69 -6.58 -20.13 4.60
CA SER A 69 -7.21 -19.33 3.55
C SER A 69 -7.03 -17.83 3.73
N GLN A 70 -6.99 -17.33 4.97
CA GLN A 70 -6.75 -15.92 5.28
C GLN A 70 -5.28 -15.55 5.02
N ILE A 71 -4.34 -16.44 5.38
CA ILE A 71 -2.91 -16.28 5.06
C ILE A 71 -2.71 -16.20 3.55
N VAL A 72 -3.32 -17.12 2.79
CA VAL A 72 -3.26 -17.11 1.32
C VAL A 72 -3.84 -15.81 0.75
N ALA A 73 -5.00 -15.36 1.25
CA ALA A 73 -5.63 -14.12 0.79
C ALA A 73 -4.75 -12.88 1.05
N PHE A 74 -4.12 -12.81 2.23
CA PHE A 74 -3.19 -11.72 2.56
C PHE A 74 -1.99 -11.69 1.61
N TRP A 75 -1.30 -12.82 1.43
CA TRP A 75 -0.14 -12.88 0.55
C TRP A 75 -0.49 -12.67 -0.92
N LEU A 76 -1.67 -13.11 -1.37
CA LEU A 76 -2.16 -12.80 -2.71
C LEU A 76 -2.32 -11.29 -2.90
N GLY A 77 -2.90 -10.58 -1.93
CA GLY A 77 -3.02 -9.11 -1.95
C GLY A 77 -1.67 -8.42 -1.99
N ALA A 78 -0.73 -8.88 -1.17
CA ALA A 78 0.66 -8.39 -1.14
C ALA A 78 1.36 -8.57 -2.50
N ILE A 79 1.23 -9.74 -3.12
CA ILE A 79 1.83 -10.04 -4.44
C ILE A 79 1.24 -9.12 -5.51
N VAL A 80 -0.10 -9.04 -5.59
CA VAL A 80 -0.80 -8.26 -6.61
C VAL A 80 -0.37 -6.79 -6.56
N ILE A 81 -0.41 -6.16 -5.38
CA ILE A 81 -0.05 -4.75 -5.26
C ILE A 81 1.45 -4.53 -5.50
N SER A 82 2.32 -5.41 -4.99
CA SER A 82 3.77 -5.24 -5.13
C SER A 82 4.23 -5.35 -6.57
N VAL A 83 3.69 -6.33 -7.31
CA VAL A 83 3.95 -6.49 -8.75
C VAL A 83 3.42 -5.27 -9.52
N TYR A 84 2.18 -4.84 -9.23
CA TYR A 84 1.61 -3.66 -9.87
C TYR A 84 2.46 -2.41 -9.64
N LEU A 85 2.86 -2.12 -8.40
CA LEU A 85 3.67 -0.95 -8.06
C LEU A 85 5.06 -1.00 -8.70
N SER A 86 5.69 -2.18 -8.74
CA SER A 86 6.96 -2.39 -9.43
C SER A 86 6.86 -2.04 -10.92
N ILE A 87 5.81 -2.52 -11.60
CA ILE A 87 5.57 -2.21 -13.02
C ILE A 87 5.24 -0.73 -13.21
N PHE A 88 4.32 -0.20 -12.39
CA PHE A 88 3.83 1.18 -12.51
C PHE A 88 4.96 2.20 -12.35
N TRP A 89 5.81 2.06 -11.34
CA TRP A 89 6.92 3.00 -11.10
C TRP A 89 8.18 2.71 -11.92
N SER A 90 8.25 1.59 -12.65
CA SER A 90 9.30 1.37 -13.66
C SER A 90 9.10 2.25 -14.90
N ASN A 91 7.90 2.79 -15.11
CA ASN A 91 7.64 3.77 -16.16
C ASN A 91 8.14 5.17 -15.72
N PRO A 92 9.09 5.80 -16.42
CA PRO A 92 9.53 7.17 -16.11
C PRO A 92 8.39 8.18 -16.24
N GLU A 93 7.41 7.88 -17.11
CA GLU A 93 6.20 8.69 -17.31
C GLU A 93 5.04 8.34 -16.38
N ALA A 94 5.29 7.55 -15.32
CA ALA A 94 4.28 7.23 -14.33
C ALA A 94 3.64 8.51 -13.78
N ARG A 95 2.31 8.55 -13.82
CA ARG A 95 1.47 9.59 -13.23
C ARG A 95 0.10 9.02 -12.93
N LEU A 96 -0.55 9.58 -11.91
CA LEU A 96 -1.95 9.28 -11.63
C LEU A 96 -2.82 10.09 -12.60
N PRO A 97 -4.03 9.62 -12.95
CA PRO A 97 -4.89 10.28 -13.94
C PRO A 97 -5.21 11.75 -13.65
N TRP A 98 -5.12 12.18 -12.40
CA TRP A 98 -5.40 13.55 -11.94
C TRP A 98 -4.15 14.40 -11.69
N HIS A 99 -2.95 13.85 -11.87
CA HIS A 99 -1.74 14.67 -11.87
C HIS A 99 -1.76 15.55 -13.12
N LYS A 100 -1.80 16.86 -12.90
CA LYS A 100 -1.62 17.85 -13.98
C LYS A 100 -0.18 17.80 -14.47
N ASP A 101 0.00 18.15 -15.74
CA ASP A 101 1.32 18.36 -16.34
C ASP A 101 2.00 19.63 -15.82
#